data_AF-A0A380C2B5-F1
#
_entry.id   AF-A0A380C2B5-F1
#
_cell.length_a   1.000
_cell.length_b   1.000
_cell.length_c   1.000
_cell.angle_alpha   90.00
_cell.angle_beta   90.00
_cell.angle_gamma   90.00
#
_symmetry.space_group_name_H-M   'P 1'
#
loop_
_entity.id
_entity.type
_entity.pdbx_description
1 polymer ?
#
loop_
_entity_poly.entity_id
_entity_poly.type
_entity_poly.pdbx_seq_one_letter_code
_entity_poly.pdbx_strand_id
1 'polypeptide(L)'
;MKKTIKLLFLITLFCITELKAQNIARINIIVCIDGEIVKKLYSPRLEILDDNGHKRDIKFGYLPGNISIDSNDYVLLKSRNNFFLIFSIQDIGGGFQNYELEAAKNWLNMDYVIVNIYNTDNKKYKNKLAPLPGKKYTFELEYPGGQMLRPRKK
;
A
#
# COMPACT_ATOMS: atom_id res chain seq x y z
N MET A 1 -11.40 -16.44 51.75
CA MET A 1 -10.68 -15.19 51.41
C MET A 1 -9.42 -15.40 50.57
N LYS A 2 -8.40 -16.16 50.99
CA LYS A 2 -7.14 -16.29 50.21
C LYS A 2 -7.32 -16.93 48.82
N LYS A 3 -8.24 -17.90 48.65
CA LYS A 3 -8.54 -18.53 47.36
C LYS A 3 -9.32 -17.63 46.39
N THR A 4 -10.27 -16.85 46.90
CA THR A 4 -11.04 -15.88 46.11
C THR A 4 -10.17 -14.72 45.62
N ILE A 5 -9.22 -14.25 46.42
CA ILE A 5 -8.24 -13.22 46.00
C ILE A 5 -7.32 -13.74 44.89
N LYS A 6 -6.84 -15.00 44.99
CA LYS A 6 -6.02 -15.62 43.94
C LYS A 6 -6.77 -15.80 42.62
N LEU A 7 -8.05 -16.17 42.68
CA LEU A 7 -8.89 -16.31 41.50
C LEU A 7 -9.15 -14.94 40.83
N LEU A 8 -9.40 -13.90 41.64
CA LEU A 8 -9.61 -12.55 41.12
C LEU A 8 -8.35 -12.03 40.40
N PHE A 9 -7.16 -12.30 40.95
CA PHE A 9 -5.87 -11.92 40.37
C PHE A 9 -5.58 -12.65 39.06
N LEU A 10 -5.98 -13.93 38.95
CA LEU A 10 -5.84 -14.71 37.72
C LEU A 10 -6.74 -14.18 36.59
N ILE A 11 -7.97 -13.76 36.94
CA ILE A 11 -8.92 -13.18 35.98
C ILE A 11 -8.44 -11.81 35.50
N THR A 12 -7.90 -10.97 36.40
CA THR A 12 -7.31 -9.68 35.98
C THR A 12 -6.10 -9.89 35.08
N LEU A 13 -5.23 -10.86 35.37
CA LEU A 13 -4.06 -11.17 34.53
C LEU A 13 -4.45 -11.67 33.13
N PHE A 14 -5.60 -12.35 32.98
CA PHE A 14 -6.10 -12.78 31.67
C PHE A 14 -6.64 -11.60 30.86
N CYS A 15 -7.38 -10.66 31.48
CA CYS A 15 -7.97 -9.50 30.79
C CYS A 15 -6.95 -8.49 30.24
N ILE A 16 -5.77 -8.32 30.86
CA ILE A 16 -4.73 -7.41 30.33
C ILE A 16 -4.03 -7.94 29.08
N THR A 17 -4.16 -9.24 28.75
CA THR A 17 -3.51 -9.81 27.57
C THR A 17 -4.26 -9.54 26.26
N GLU A 18 -5.57 -9.32 26.31
CA GLU A 18 -6.38 -9.02 25.10
C GLU A 18 -6.16 -7.61 24.56
N LEU A 19 -5.65 -6.68 25.38
CA LEU A 19 -5.33 -5.31 24.96
C LEU A 19 -4.07 -5.20 24.08
N LYS A 20 -3.38 -6.31 23.80
CA LYS A 20 -2.25 -6.36 22.87
C LYS A 20 -2.59 -6.99 21.51
N ALA A 21 -3.87 -7.06 21.14
CA ALA A 21 -4.23 -7.31 19.76
C ALA A 21 -3.71 -6.15 18.89
N GLN A 22 -2.69 -6.41 18.07
CA GLN A 22 -2.18 -5.46 17.09
C GLN A 22 -3.34 -5.04 16.19
N ASN A 23 -3.79 -3.79 16.32
CA ASN A 23 -4.96 -3.30 15.62
C ASN A 23 -4.58 -3.01 14.17
N ILE A 24 -4.76 -3.98 13.27
CA ILE A 24 -4.32 -3.91 11.87
C ILE A 24 -5.52 -3.64 10.96
N ALA A 25 -5.45 -2.55 10.20
CA ALA A 25 -6.33 -2.26 9.08
C ALA A 25 -5.82 -2.92 7.79
N ARG A 26 -6.74 -3.32 6.91
CA ARG A 26 -6.42 -3.97 5.64
C ARG A 26 -6.96 -3.16 4.46
N ILE A 27 -6.15 -3.04 3.42
CA ILE A 27 -6.52 -2.42 2.14
C ILE A 27 -6.21 -3.43 1.04
N ASN A 28 -7.15 -3.64 0.13
CA ASN A 28 -7.00 -4.60 -0.95
C ASN A 28 -6.37 -3.93 -2.17
N ILE A 29 -5.04 -3.95 -2.25
CA ILE A 29 -4.27 -3.48 -3.41
C ILE A 29 -3.43 -4.62 -3.97
N ILE A 30 -3.56 -4.85 -5.27
CA ILE A 30 -2.74 -5.79 -6.03
C ILE A 30 -1.83 -4.97 -6.92
N VAL A 31 -0.51 -5.15 -6.80
CA VAL A 31 0.47 -4.49 -7.66
C VAL A 31 0.88 -5.46 -8.77
N CYS A 32 0.74 -5.03 -10.01
CA CYS A 32 1.19 -5.75 -11.20
C CYS A 32 2.26 -4.94 -11.92
N ILE A 33 3.35 -5.57 -12.34
CA ILE A 33 4.40 -4.94 -13.16
C ILE A 33 4.54 -5.73 -14.46
N ASP A 34 4.40 -5.03 -15.58
CA ASP A 34 4.52 -5.58 -16.94
C ASP A 34 3.60 -6.78 -17.23
N GLY A 35 2.55 -6.97 -16.42
CA GLY A 35 1.56 -8.05 -16.52
C GLY A 35 1.70 -9.14 -15.46
N GLU A 36 2.70 -9.06 -14.57
CA GLU A 36 2.92 -10.03 -13.50
C GLU A 36 2.55 -9.47 -12.13
N ILE A 37 1.85 -10.27 -11.32
CA ILE A 37 1.54 -9.91 -9.93
C ILE A 37 2.83 -9.93 -9.12
N VAL A 38 3.13 -8.79 -8.52
CA VAL A 38 4.29 -8.62 -7.66
C VAL A 38 4.03 -9.27 -6.32
N LYS A 39 4.85 -10.27 -5.96
CA LYS A 39 4.71 -11.04 -4.71
C LYS A 39 5.32 -10.35 -3.48
N LYS A 40 6.32 -9.49 -3.69
CA LYS A 40 7.08 -8.83 -2.61
C LYS A 40 7.43 -7.41 -3.01
N LEU A 41 7.14 -6.47 -2.13
CA LEU A 41 7.61 -5.09 -2.20
C LEU A 41 8.77 -4.90 -1.22
N TYR A 42 9.81 -4.19 -1.64
CA TYR A 42 10.92 -3.80 -0.79
C TYR A 42 10.72 -2.37 -0.28
N SER A 43 11.00 -2.17 1.01
CA SER A 43 10.77 -0.91 1.73
C SER A 43 9.41 -0.23 1.44
N PRO A 44 8.28 -0.97 1.44
CA PRO A 44 6.98 -0.42 1.14
C PRO A 44 6.55 0.61 2.20
N ARG A 45 6.12 1.78 1.74
CA ARG A 45 5.57 2.83 2.60
C ARG A 45 4.56 3.70 1.85
N LEU A 46 3.66 4.30 2.61
CA LEU A 46 2.80 5.38 2.15
C LEU A 46 3.40 6.69 2.64
N GLU A 47 3.64 7.62 1.74
CA GLU A 47 4.06 8.97 2.09
C GLU A 47 2.85 9.90 2.06
N ILE A 48 2.61 10.61 3.17
CA ILE A 48 1.60 11.66 3.29
C ILE A 48 2.26 12.98 3.64
N LEU A 49 1.59 14.07 3.28
CA LEU A 49 1.93 15.40 3.79
C LEU A 49 1.12 15.65 5.07
N ASP A 50 1.77 16.14 6.11
CA ASP A 50 1.11 16.65 7.30
C ASP A 50 0.54 18.06 7.06
N ASP A 51 -0.18 18.60 8.05
CA ASP A 51 -0.83 19.90 7.95
C ASP A 51 0.17 21.07 7.83
N ASN A 52 1.45 20.83 8.15
CA ASN A 52 2.55 21.78 8.01
C ASN A 52 3.35 21.57 6.72
N GLY A 53 2.94 20.62 5.86
CA GLY A 53 3.62 20.28 4.62
C GLY A 53 4.84 19.37 4.78
N HIS A 54 5.10 18.82 5.97
CA HIS A 54 6.16 17.84 6.16
C HIS A 54 5.74 16.45 5.68
N LYS A 55 6.71 15.72 5.12
CA LYS A 55 6.52 14.34 4.71
C LYS A 55 6.54 13.42 5.91
N ARG A 56 5.54 12.54 6.00
CA ARG A 56 5.48 11.43 6.95
C ARG A 56 5.35 10.12 6.21
N ASP A 57 6.22 9.18 6.55
CA ASP A 57 6.20 7.81 6.05
C ASP A 57 5.39 6.89 6.98
N ILE A 58 4.45 6.16 6.41
CA ILE A 58 3.68 5.09 7.06
C ILE A 58 4.14 3.75 6.47
N LYS A 59 4.80 2.92 7.28
CA LYS A 59 5.23 1.59 6.86
C LYS A 59 4.05 0.63 6.82
N PHE A 60 4.08 -0.33 5.90
CA PHE A 60 3.03 -1.35 5.81
C PHE A 60 3.60 -2.71 5.43
N GLY A 61 2.86 -3.77 5.80
CA GLY A 61 3.10 -5.13 5.30
C GLY A 61 2.37 -5.35 3.98
N TYR A 62 2.98 -6.08 3.05
CA TYR A 62 2.38 -6.36 1.75
C TYR A 62 2.33 -7.86 1.47
N LEU A 63 1.13 -8.33 1.14
CA LEU A 63 0.85 -9.50 0.33
C LEU A 63 -0.04 -9.06 -0.84
N PRO A 64 0.01 -9.72 -2.01
CA PRO A 64 -0.90 -9.38 -3.11
C PRO A 64 -2.36 -9.36 -2.66
N GLY A 65 -3.03 -8.20 -2.82
CA GLY A 65 -4.41 -8.00 -2.38
C GLY A 65 -4.58 -7.73 -0.89
N ASN A 66 -3.49 -7.51 -0.15
CA ASN A 66 -3.53 -7.24 1.28
C ASN A 66 -2.35 -6.36 1.72
N ILE A 67 -2.62 -5.06 1.79
CA ILE A 67 -1.79 -4.10 2.52
C ILE A 67 -2.27 -4.06 3.97
N SER A 68 -1.37 -4.38 4.89
CA SER A 68 -1.61 -4.38 6.35
C SER A 68 -0.96 -3.16 6.99
N ILE A 69 -1.76 -2.30 7.61
CA ILE A 69 -1.34 -1.02 8.21
C ILE A 69 -1.79 -0.96 9.68
N ASP A 70 -1.05 -0.27 10.54
CA ASP A 70 -1.54 0.09 11.87
C ASP A 70 -2.84 0.90 11.76
N SER A 71 -3.82 0.60 12.61
CA SER A 71 -5.14 1.22 12.52
C SER A 71 -5.11 2.72 12.82
N ASN A 72 -4.21 3.21 13.66
CA ASN A 72 -4.07 4.65 13.90
C ASN A 72 -3.53 5.37 12.67
N ASP A 73 -2.54 4.77 12.01
CA ASP A 73 -2.01 5.27 10.75
C ASP A 73 -3.06 5.19 9.62
N TYR A 74 -3.92 4.17 9.61
CA TYR A 74 -5.03 4.08 8.65
C TYR A 74 -6.09 5.16 8.86
N VAL A 75 -6.43 5.49 10.11
CA VAL A 75 -7.33 6.61 10.43
C VAL A 75 -6.74 7.93 9.96
N LEU A 76 -5.44 8.15 10.20
CA LEU A 76 -4.73 9.31 9.70
C LEU A 76 -4.71 9.36 8.16
N LEU A 77 -4.42 8.24 7.51
CA LEU A 77 -4.40 8.14 6.05
C LEU A 77 -5.77 8.49 5.45
N LYS A 78 -6.87 8.07 6.09
CA LYS A 78 -8.23 8.43 5.69
C LYS A 78 -8.55 9.91 5.85
N SER A 79 -7.82 10.68 6.67
CA SER A 79 -8.05 12.12 6.77
C SER A 79 -7.36 12.91 5.65
N ARG A 80 -6.45 12.29 4.89
CA ARG A 80 -5.70 12.93 3.79
C ARG A 80 -6.37 12.71 2.43
N ASN A 81 -6.23 13.68 1.53
CA ASN A 81 -6.84 13.63 0.19
C ASN A 81 -6.06 12.72 -0.75
N ASN A 82 -4.74 12.89 -0.78
CA ASN A 82 -3.82 12.12 -1.62
C ASN A 82 -2.67 11.59 -0.75
N PHE A 83 -2.08 10.49 -1.18
CA PHE A 83 -0.89 9.90 -0.59
C PHE A 83 -0.05 9.25 -1.69
N PHE A 84 1.23 9.03 -1.45
CA PHE A 84 2.09 8.32 -2.41
C PHE A 84 2.33 6.90 -1.94
N LEU A 85 2.03 5.92 -2.79
CA LEU A 85 2.46 4.54 -2.63
C LEU A 85 3.90 4.42 -3.15
N ILE A 86 4.84 4.15 -2.25
CA ILE A 86 6.27 4.08 -2.56
C ILE A 86 6.83 2.71 -2.19
N PHE A 87 7.54 2.09 -3.12
CA PHE A 87 8.20 0.81 -2.91
C PHE A 87 9.31 0.58 -3.93
N SER A 88 10.09 -0.48 -3.70
CA SER A 88 11.11 -0.95 -4.63
C SER A 88 10.88 -2.40 -5.00
N ILE A 89 11.34 -2.80 -6.18
CA ILE A 89 11.34 -4.19 -6.66
C ILE A 89 12.78 -4.57 -6.98
N GLN A 90 13.14 -5.79 -6.60
CA GLN A 90 14.43 -6.35 -6.98
C GLN A 90 14.40 -6.71 -8.47
N ASP A 91 15.32 -6.13 -9.23
CA ASP A 91 15.55 -6.47 -10.62
C ASP A 91 16.31 -7.81 -10.71
N ILE A 92 16.14 -8.51 -11.83
CA ILE A 92 16.81 -9.78 -12.13
C ILE A 92 18.34 -9.59 -12.09
N GLY A 93 18.84 -8.40 -12.43
CA GLY A 93 20.25 -8.02 -12.35
C GLY A 93 20.78 -7.70 -10.95
N GLY A 94 19.98 -7.87 -9.89
CA GLY A 94 20.37 -7.62 -8.50
C GLY A 94 20.23 -6.16 -8.05
N GLY A 95 19.78 -5.25 -8.92
CA GLY A 95 19.44 -3.87 -8.58
C GLY A 95 18.06 -3.73 -7.93
N PHE A 96 17.72 -2.51 -7.51
CA PHE A 96 16.37 -2.15 -7.09
C PHE A 96 15.79 -1.08 -8.01
N GLN A 97 14.58 -1.32 -8.51
CA GLN A 97 13.80 -0.33 -9.23
C GLN A 97 12.76 0.29 -8.29
N ASN A 98 12.78 1.62 -8.16
CA ASN A 98 11.89 2.37 -7.29
C ASN A 98 10.63 2.81 -8.03
N TYR A 99 9.50 2.67 -7.36
CA TYR A 99 8.19 3.10 -7.82
C TYR A 99 7.57 4.04 -6.80
N GLU A 100 6.93 5.08 -7.32
CA GLU A 100 6.20 6.11 -6.57
C GLU A 100 4.95 6.42 -7.39
N LEU A 101 3.79 6.22 -6.78
CA LEU A 101 2.49 6.36 -7.41
C LEU A 101 1.63 7.26 -6.54
N GLU A 102 1.14 8.36 -7.10
CA GLU A 102 0.11 9.15 -6.43
C GLU A 102 -1.19 8.33 -6.38
N ALA A 103 -1.66 8.09 -5.17
CA ALA A 103 -2.86 7.34 -4.88
C ALA A 103 -3.92 8.28 -4.30
N ALA A 104 -5.15 8.10 -4.75
CA ALA A 104 -6.29 8.85 -4.26
C ALA A 104 -6.90 8.16 -3.04
N LYS A 105 -7.46 8.95 -2.13
CA LYS A 105 -8.13 8.46 -0.90
C LYS A 105 -9.16 7.35 -1.16
N ASN A 106 -9.83 7.36 -2.32
CA ASN A 106 -10.83 6.35 -2.67
C ASN A 106 -10.25 4.92 -2.78
N TRP A 107 -8.95 4.76 -3.07
CA TRP A 107 -8.31 3.43 -3.13
C TRP A 107 -8.40 2.69 -1.78
N LEU A 108 -8.51 3.42 -0.68
CA LEU A 108 -8.57 2.87 0.68
C LEU A 108 -9.90 2.20 1.02
N ASN A 109 -10.95 2.48 0.24
CA ASN A 109 -12.33 2.07 0.49
C ASN A 109 -12.90 1.18 -0.63
N MET A 110 -12.13 0.90 -1.67
CA MET A 110 -12.56 -0.01 -2.74
C MET A 110 -12.41 -1.46 -2.29
N ASP A 111 -13.29 -2.35 -2.78
CA ASP A 111 -13.19 -3.79 -2.50
C ASP A 111 -11.87 -4.37 -3.01
N TYR A 112 -11.35 -3.82 -4.11
CA TYR A 112 -9.99 -4.04 -4.61
C TYR A 112 -9.53 -2.89 -5.50
N VAL A 113 -8.20 -2.72 -5.58
CA VAL A 113 -7.51 -1.90 -6.58
C VAL A 113 -6.37 -2.71 -7.19
N ILE A 114 -6.40 -2.91 -8.50
CA ILE A 114 -5.28 -3.48 -9.25
C ILE A 114 -4.50 -2.33 -9.86
N VAL A 115 -3.23 -2.21 -9.51
CA VAL A 115 -2.31 -1.20 -10.01
C VAL A 115 -1.43 -1.85 -11.07
N ASN A 116 -1.73 -1.59 -12.34
CA ASN A 116 -1.01 -2.14 -13.47
C ASN A 116 0.09 -1.18 -13.92
N ILE A 117 1.33 -1.45 -13.52
CA ILE A 117 2.51 -0.64 -13.82
C ILE A 117 3.18 -1.18 -15.08
N TYR A 118 3.54 -0.27 -15.99
CA TYR A 118 4.18 -0.60 -17.25
C TYR A 118 5.53 0.12 -17.36
N ASN A 119 6.60 -0.65 -17.53
CA ASN A 119 7.92 -0.12 -17.85
C ASN A 119 7.91 0.41 -19.29
N THR A 120 8.06 1.72 -19.48
CA THR A 120 8.01 2.34 -20.81
C THR A 120 9.32 2.22 -21.58
N ASP A 121 10.39 1.68 -20.97
CA ASP A 121 11.60 1.28 -21.71
C ASP A 121 11.42 -0.11 -22.36
N ASN A 122 10.47 -0.92 -21.87
CA ASN A 122 10.15 -2.23 -22.42
C ASN A 122 9.56 -2.08 -23.83
N LYS A 123 10.09 -2.84 -24.80
CA LYS A 123 9.64 -2.83 -26.21
C LYS A 123 8.13 -3.02 -26.35
N LYS A 124 7.51 -3.79 -25.46
CA LYS A 124 6.05 -4.03 -25.45
C LYS A 124 5.23 -2.74 -25.26
N TYR A 125 5.75 -1.79 -24.47
CA TYR A 125 5.02 -0.59 -24.02
C TYR A 125 5.61 0.73 -24.53
N LYS A 126 6.89 0.76 -24.91
CA LYS A 126 7.65 1.97 -25.28
C LYS A 126 6.95 2.87 -26.29
N ASN A 127 6.34 2.28 -27.32
CA ASN A 127 5.67 3.02 -28.38
C ASN A 127 4.14 3.11 -28.18
N LYS A 128 3.60 2.56 -27.09
CA LYS A 128 2.16 2.52 -26.82
C LYS A 128 1.76 3.45 -25.67
N LEU A 129 2.65 3.63 -24.70
CA LEU A 129 2.39 4.33 -23.46
C LEU A 129 3.39 5.47 -23.23
N ALA A 130 2.89 6.59 -22.74
CA ALA A 130 3.71 7.68 -22.25
C ALA A 130 4.09 7.46 -20.77
N PRO A 131 5.36 7.66 -20.39
CA PRO A 131 5.76 7.60 -18.98
C PRO A 131 5.13 8.74 -18.18
N LEU A 132 5.12 8.58 -16.86
CA LEU A 132 4.93 9.69 -15.94
C LEU A 132 6.08 10.70 -16.06
N PRO A 133 5.85 12.00 -15.78
CA PRO A 133 6.90 13.01 -15.80
C PRO A 133 8.12 12.61 -14.95
N GLY A 134 9.30 12.61 -15.56
CA GLY A 134 10.56 12.26 -14.88
C GLY A 134 10.72 10.78 -14.50
N LYS A 135 9.81 9.89 -14.91
CA LYS A 135 9.89 8.44 -14.63
C LYS A 135 10.04 7.65 -15.93
N LYS A 136 10.35 6.35 -15.80
CA LYS A 136 10.46 5.38 -16.90
C LYS A 136 9.33 4.36 -16.92
N TYR A 137 8.24 4.69 -16.24
CA TYR A 137 7.07 3.83 -16.14
C TYR A 137 5.81 4.70 -16.14
N THR A 138 4.68 4.04 -16.37
CA THR A 138 3.35 4.59 -16.15
C THR A 138 2.49 3.54 -15.48
N PHE A 139 1.26 3.89 -15.11
CA PHE A 139 0.35 2.91 -14.52
C PHE A 139 -1.10 3.17 -14.91
N GLU A 140 -1.87 2.09 -14.97
CA GLU A 140 -3.32 2.05 -15.10
C GLU A 140 -3.93 1.41 -13.86
N LEU A 141 -5.22 1.62 -13.64
CA LEU A 141 -5.95 1.06 -12.50
C LEU A 141 -7.14 0.25 -12.98
N GLU A 142 -7.47 -0.80 -12.24
CA GLU A 142 -8.71 -1.56 -12.35
C GLU A 142 -9.31 -1.75 -10.95
N TYR A 143 -10.61 -1.54 -10.82
CA TYR A 143 -11.36 -1.61 -9.56
C TYR A 143 -12.84 -1.93 -9.88
N PRO A 144 -13.67 -2.35 -8.90
CA PRO A 144 -15.06 -2.78 -9.18
C PRO A 144 -15.90 -1.77 -9.96
N GLY A 145 -15.65 -0.48 -9.76
CA GLY A 145 -16.36 0.62 -10.42
C GLY A 145 -15.78 1.07 -11.76
N GLY A 146 -14.75 0.41 -12.30
CA GLY A 146 -14.18 0.73 -13.60
C GLY A 146 -12.65 0.69 -13.66
N GLN A 147 -12.09 1.52 -14.53
CA GLN A 147 -10.67 1.54 -14.80
C GLN A 147 -10.16 2.96 -15.07
N MET A 148 -8.90 3.20 -14.73
CA MET A 148 -8.16 4.40 -15.14
C MET A 148 -7.14 4.01 -16.21
N LEU A 149 -7.40 4.41 -17.44
CA LEU A 149 -6.51 4.14 -18.58
C LEU A 149 -5.59 5.32 -18.85
N ARG A 150 -4.40 5.01 -19.37
CA ARG A 150 -3.45 6.02 -19.83
C ARG A 150 -3.71 6.34 -21.30
N PRO A 151 -3.59 7.63 -21.69
CA PRO A 151 -3.58 8.01 -23.09
C PRO A 151 -2.52 7.20 -23.84
N ARG A 152 -2.94 6.58 -24.94
CA ARG A 152 -2.02 5.85 -25.83
C ARG A 152 -1.31 6.83 -26.74
N LYS A 153 -0.06 6.53 -27.09
CA LYS A 153 0.66 7.27 -28.14
C LYS A 153 -0.03 6.99 -29.48
N LYS A 154 -0.24 8.04 -30.27
CA LYS A 154 -0.69 7.91 -31.66
C LYS A 154 0.48 7.52 -32.55
#